data_AF-A0A7V0Q974-F1
#
_entry.id   AF-A0A7V0Q974-F1
#
_cell.length_a   1.000
_cell.length_b   1.000
_cell.length_c   1.000
_cell.angle_alpha   90.00
_cell.angle_beta   90.00
_cell.angle_gamma   90.00
#
_symmetry.space_group_name_H-M   'P 1'
#
loop_
_entity.id
_entity.type
_entity.pdbx_description
1 polymer ?
#
loop_
_entity_poly.entity_id
_entity_poly.type
_entity_poly.pdbx_seq_one_letter_code
_entity_poly.pdbx_strand_id
1 'polypeptide(L)'
;MNNNKKSWIVTVDMGYGHQRTSYPLKSIAFKEKIINANNYDGIPERDRKIWKTTRILYEFISKFKKVPLIGEFVFSAFDTFQRILDFYPKRDLSKPNISLKQIYYLFKKGWGIDLIEKLKVSSEKIPLISSFFTSAFMAEFLNYPGEIYCIICDADISRTWAPLKPHLSRIKYFASTGRVAERLKLYGVKQENIFLTGYPLPKENIGTKEMEV
;
A
#
# COMPACT_ATOMS: atom_id res chain seq x y z
N MET A 1 17.72 -15.03 -20.92
CA MET A 1 16.68 -15.71 -20.14
C MET A 1 15.52 -14.75 -19.89
N ASN A 2 14.59 -14.61 -20.84
CA ASN A 2 13.44 -13.70 -20.72
C ASN A 2 12.17 -14.51 -20.43
N ASN A 3 12.05 -14.99 -19.19
CA ASN A 3 10.76 -15.49 -18.72
C ASN A 3 9.98 -14.27 -18.24
N ASN A 4 9.21 -13.67 -19.14
CA ASN A 4 8.56 -12.35 -18.99
C ASN A 4 7.44 -12.43 -17.94
N LYS A 5 7.79 -12.60 -16.67
CA LYS A 5 6.84 -12.70 -15.55
C LYS A 5 6.11 -11.36 -15.41
N LYS A 6 4.85 -11.33 -15.84
CA LYS A 6 3.97 -10.16 -15.71
C LYS A 6 3.31 -10.13 -14.33
N SER A 7 2.84 -8.96 -13.92
CA SER A 7 2.16 -8.76 -12.64
C SER A 7 1.04 -7.72 -12.77
N TRP A 8 -0.02 -7.87 -11.99
CA TRP A 8 -0.98 -6.79 -11.79
C TRP A 8 -0.31 -5.69 -10.97
N ILE A 9 -0.15 -4.52 -11.56
CA ILE A 9 0.38 -3.36 -10.84
C ILE A 9 -0.80 -2.50 -10.40
N VAL A 10 -1.01 -2.38 -9.09
CA VAL A 10 -2.15 -1.68 -8.49
C VAL A 10 -1.68 -0.47 -7.69
N THR A 11 -2.10 0.73 -8.11
CA THR A 11 -1.83 2.00 -7.44
C THR A 11 -3.12 2.63 -6.92
N VAL A 12 -3.00 3.74 -6.21
CA VAL A 12 -4.11 4.64 -5.87
C VAL A 12 -3.79 6.09 -6.27
N ASP A 13 -4.81 6.88 -6.53
CA ASP A 13 -4.72 8.35 -6.57
C ASP A 13 -5.05 8.95 -5.19
N MET A 14 -4.03 9.01 -4.34
CA MET A 14 -4.04 9.64 -3.01
C MET A 14 -2.90 10.68 -2.93
N GLY A 15 -2.68 11.38 -4.05
CA GLY A 15 -1.44 12.10 -4.36
C GLY A 15 -0.47 11.26 -5.20
N TYR A 16 0.59 11.89 -5.72
CA TYR A 16 1.50 11.26 -6.70
C TYR A 16 2.44 10.20 -6.11
N GLY A 17 2.53 10.04 -4.79
CA GLY A 17 3.48 9.11 -4.14
C GLY A 17 3.34 7.66 -4.63
N HIS A 18 2.11 7.13 -4.61
CA HIS A 18 1.84 5.75 -5.02
C HIS A 18 2.01 5.54 -6.53
N GLN A 19 1.58 6.51 -7.34
CA GLN A 19 1.74 6.46 -8.79
C GLN A 19 3.21 6.51 -9.22
N ARG A 20 4.01 7.39 -8.62
CA ARG A 20 5.48 7.44 -8.84
C ARG A 20 6.15 6.13 -8.45
N THR A 21 5.69 5.50 -7.38
CA THR A 21 6.21 4.21 -6.91
C THR A 21 5.87 3.06 -7.88
N SER A 22 4.69 3.08 -8.48
CA SER A 22 4.24 2.05 -9.44
C SER A 22 4.80 2.25 -10.85
N TYR A 23 5.16 3.47 -11.23
CA TYR A 23 5.57 3.82 -12.59
C TYR A 23 6.79 3.00 -13.11
N PRO A 24 7.87 2.79 -12.34
CA PRO A 24 9.02 1.98 -12.77
C PRO A 24 8.68 0.52 -13.10
N LEU A 25 7.51 0.03 -12.66
CA LEU A 25 7.04 -1.34 -12.89
C LEU A 25 6.22 -1.48 -14.18
N LYS A 26 6.07 -0.42 -14.98
CA LYS A 26 5.28 -0.44 -16.22
C LYS A 26 5.68 -1.57 -17.18
N SER A 27 6.98 -1.87 -17.29
CA SER A 27 7.49 -2.92 -18.19
C SER A 27 7.04 -4.34 -17.82
N ILE A 28 6.76 -4.59 -16.53
CA ILE A 28 6.26 -5.87 -16.03
C ILE A 28 4.74 -5.87 -15.82
N ALA A 29 4.06 -4.75 -16.07
CA ALA A 29 2.61 -4.67 -15.91
C ALA A 29 1.89 -5.59 -16.90
N PHE A 30 1.00 -6.42 -16.37
CA PHE A 30 0.14 -7.27 -17.18
C PHE A 30 -0.83 -6.40 -17.99
N LYS A 31 -1.03 -6.76 -19.27
CA LYS A 31 -1.76 -5.94 -20.26
C LYS A 31 -1.22 -4.50 -20.38
N GLU A 32 0.05 -4.30 -20.01
CA GLU A 32 0.73 -2.99 -20.05
C GLU A 32 0.00 -1.89 -19.25
N LYS A 33 -0.83 -2.29 -18.27
CA LYS A 33 -1.73 -1.40 -17.55
C LYS A 33 -1.41 -1.38 -16.06
N ILE A 34 -1.19 -0.17 -15.53
CA ILE A 34 -1.23 0.09 -14.09
C ILE A 34 -2.68 0.42 -13.72
N ILE A 35 -3.24 -0.32 -12.77
CA ILE A 35 -4.62 -0.18 -12.34
C ILE A 35 -4.69 0.78 -11.18
N ASN A 36 -5.53 1.80 -11.30
CA ASN A 36 -5.81 2.71 -10.21
C ASN A 36 -7.02 2.22 -9.39
N ALA A 37 -6.78 1.65 -8.20
CA ALA A 37 -7.80 0.98 -7.40
C ALA A 37 -8.97 1.89 -6.95
N ASN A 38 -8.78 3.21 -6.97
CA ASN A 38 -9.84 4.17 -6.64
C ASN A 38 -10.48 4.86 -7.86
N ASN A 39 -10.06 4.54 -9.08
CA ASN A 39 -10.57 5.16 -10.31
C ASN A 39 -10.45 4.27 -11.55
N TYR A 40 -10.65 2.96 -11.41
CA TYR A 40 -10.64 2.04 -12.54
C TYR A 40 -11.99 2.01 -13.25
N ASP A 41 -11.99 1.57 -14.51
CA ASP A 41 -13.19 1.51 -15.33
C ASP A 41 -14.22 0.52 -14.76
N GLY A 42 -15.49 0.96 -14.70
CA GLY A 42 -16.57 0.22 -14.08
C GLY A 42 -16.46 0.02 -12.56
N ILE A 43 -15.71 0.86 -11.83
CA ILE A 43 -15.71 0.86 -10.35
C ILE A 43 -17.13 1.13 -9.79
N PRO A 44 -17.64 0.32 -8.83
CA PRO A 44 -18.93 0.58 -8.20
C PRO A 44 -18.95 1.91 -7.46
N GLU A 45 -20.07 2.63 -7.54
CA GLU A 45 -20.20 3.95 -6.91
C GLU A 45 -20.00 3.90 -5.38
N ARG A 46 -20.40 2.78 -4.77
CA ARG A 46 -20.15 2.52 -3.35
C ARG A 46 -18.65 2.52 -3.01
N ASP A 47 -17.84 1.82 -3.78
CA ASP A 47 -16.40 1.72 -3.57
C ASP A 47 -15.74 3.06 -3.85
N ARG A 48 -16.15 3.74 -4.92
CA ARG A 48 -15.71 5.10 -5.25
C ARG A 48 -15.99 6.08 -4.12
N LYS A 49 -17.17 6.01 -3.49
CA LYS A 49 -17.53 6.86 -2.34
C LYS A 49 -16.64 6.61 -1.12
N ILE A 50 -16.34 5.34 -0.80
CA ILE A 50 -15.44 5.00 0.31
C ILE A 50 -14.03 5.56 0.06
N TRP A 51 -13.51 5.38 -1.16
CA TRP A 51 -12.22 5.93 -1.56
C TRP A 51 -12.18 7.46 -1.48
N LYS A 52 -13.22 8.13 -1.99
CA LYS A 52 -13.34 9.59 -1.96
C LYS A 52 -13.35 10.12 -0.52
N THR A 53 -14.14 9.53 0.37
CA THR A 53 -14.19 9.92 1.79
C THR A 53 -12.84 9.73 2.46
N THR A 54 -12.17 8.61 2.21
CA THR A 54 -10.84 8.33 2.76
C THR A 54 -9.81 9.34 2.28
N ARG A 55 -9.84 9.71 0.98
CA ARG A 55 -8.95 10.72 0.40
C ARG A 55 -9.18 12.11 1.01
N ILE A 56 -10.44 12.53 1.14
CA ILE A 56 -10.79 13.83 1.75
C ILE A 56 -10.24 13.90 3.17
N LEU A 57 -10.40 12.83 3.96
CA LEU A 57 -9.87 12.78 5.31
C LEU A 57 -8.34 12.87 5.36
N TYR A 58 -7.67 12.13 4.48
CA TYR A 58 -6.21 12.17 4.35
C TYR A 58 -5.70 13.57 3.96
N GLU A 59 -6.33 14.20 2.97
CA GLU A 59 -5.97 15.55 2.49
C GLU A 59 -6.20 16.61 3.57
N PHE A 60 -7.31 16.50 4.30
CA PHE A 60 -7.59 17.35 5.45
C PHE A 60 -6.44 17.24 6.47
N ILE A 61 -6.17 16.04 6.99
CA ILE A 61 -5.09 15.85 7.98
C ILE A 61 -3.74 16.36 7.47
N SER A 62 -3.41 16.10 6.20
CA SER A 62 -2.12 16.49 5.61
C SER A 62 -1.97 18.01 5.44
N LYS A 63 -3.06 18.73 5.14
CA LYS A 63 -3.05 20.21 5.09
C LYS A 63 -2.93 20.82 6.48
N PHE A 64 -3.63 20.27 7.47
CA PHE A 64 -3.64 20.79 8.83
C PHE A 64 -2.35 20.59 9.61
N LYS A 65 -1.53 19.58 9.28
CA LYS A 65 -0.15 19.47 9.84
C LYS A 65 0.73 20.69 9.61
N LYS A 66 0.40 21.56 8.64
CA LYS A 66 1.13 22.80 8.36
C LYS A 66 0.68 23.97 9.24
N VAL A 67 -0.39 23.82 10.02
CA VAL A 67 -0.94 24.86 10.90
C VAL A 67 -0.69 24.44 12.35
N PRO A 68 0.04 25.22 13.17
CA PRO A 68 0.47 24.83 14.50
C PRO A 68 -0.64 24.78 15.58
N LEU A 69 -1.92 24.91 15.21
CA LEU A 69 -3.06 24.74 16.13
C LEU A 69 -3.75 23.39 15.89
N ILE A 70 -3.36 22.37 16.65
CA ILE A 70 -3.99 21.04 16.61
C ILE A 70 -5.06 21.00 17.71
N GLY A 71 -6.34 21.15 17.33
CA GLY A 71 -7.45 20.86 18.25
C GLY A 71 -7.62 19.36 18.51
N GLU A 72 -8.26 18.99 19.63
CA GLU A 72 -8.42 17.59 20.07
C GLU A 72 -9.06 16.67 19.01
N PHE A 73 -10.02 17.20 18.24
CA PHE A 73 -10.66 16.45 17.15
C PHE A 73 -9.67 16.10 16.02
N VAL A 74 -8.82 17.05 15.62
CA VAL A 74 -7.80 16.85 14.57
C VAL A 74 -6.72 15.91 15.07
N PHE A 75 -6.31 16.06 16.33
CA PHE A 75 -5.39 15.13 16.98
C PHE A 75 -5.93 13.70 16.96
N SER A 76 -7.20 13.50 17.34
CA SER A 76 -7.85 12.19 17.31
C SER A 76 -7.91 11.59 15.89
N ALA A 77 -8.26 12.39 14.87
CA ALA A 77 -8.25 11.94 13.47
C ALA A 77 -6.83 11.57 12.99
N PHE A 78 -5.83 12.37 13.35
CA PHE A 78 -4.42 12.09 13.06
C PHE A 78 -3.93 10.82 13.77
N ASP A 79 -4.23 10.67 15.06
CA ASP A 79 -3.88 9.53 15.90
C ASP A 79 -4.43 8.22 15.34
N THR A 80 -5.67 8.32 14.85
CA THR A 80 -6.38 7.21 14.24
C THR A 80 -5.70 6.78 12.94
N PHE A 81 -5.36 7.70 12.03
CA PHE A 81 -4.95 7.37 10.65
C PHE A 81 -3.44 7.38 10.39
N GLN A 82 -2.71 8.38 10.89
CA GLN A 82 -1.35 8.70 10.44
C GLN A 82 -0.29 8.62 11.55
N ARG A 83 -0.64 8.40 12.82
CA ARG A 83 0.37 8.35 13.89
C ARG A 83 1.37 7.23 13.65
N ILE A 84 2.63 7.62 13.58
CA ILE A 84 3.79 6.75 13.62
C ILE A 84 4.31 6.79 15.06
N LEU A 85 4.29 5.64 15.75
CA LEU A 85 4.76 5.53 17.13
C LEU A 85 6.30 5.66 17.19
N ASP A 86 6.85 6.08 18.33
CA ASP A 86 8.31 6.18 18.47
C ASP A 86 9.01 4.87 18.16
N PHE A 87 10.09 4.99 17.39
CA PHE A 87 10.88 3.83 16.95
C PHE A 87 11.67 3.20 18.09
N TYR A 88 12.20 4.03 18.99
CA TYR A 88 12.91 3.60 20.18
C TYR A 88 12.12 3.92 21.47
N PRO A 89 12.28 3.11 22.53
CA PRO A 89 12.93 1.79 22.53
C PRO A 89 12.15 0.79 21.66
N LYS A 90 12.88 -0.17 21.06
CA LYS A 90 12.25 -1.24 20.28
C LYS A 90 11.36 -2.07 21.20
N ARG A 91 10.12 -2.28 20.79
CA ARG A 91 9.08 -3.00 21.54
C ARG A 91 8.08 -3.62 20.58
N ASP A 92 7.26 -4.54 21.07
CA ASP A 92 6.15 -5.06 20.28
C ASP A 92 5.15 -3.94 19.96
N LEU A 93 4.96 -3.68 18.67
CA LEU A 93 4.00 -2.72 18.14
C LEU A 93 2.96 -3.43 17.24
N SER A 94 2.80 -4.75 17.35
CA SER A 94 1.94 -5.56 16.50
C SER A 94 0.44 -5.33 16.72
N LYS A 95 0.02 -4.73 17.84
CA LYS A 95 -1.39 -4.46 18.13
C LYS A 95 -2.03 -3.55 17.07
N PRO A 96 -3.16 -3.93 16.46
CA PRO A 96 -3.79 -3.14 15.41
C PRO A 96 -4.41 -1.86 15.98
N ASN A 97 -4.32 -0.76 15.22
CA ASN A 97 -4.98 0.51 15.53
C ASN A 97 -6.44 0.54 15.03
N ILE A 98 -7.16 1.60 15.38
CA ILE A 98 -8.58 1.77 15.05
C ILE A 98 -8.80 1.86 13.53
N SER A 99 -7.96 2.61 12.81
CA SER A 99 -8.04 2.71 11.34
C SER A 99 -7.97 1.36 10.66
N LEU A 100 -7.03 0.50 11.08
CA LEU A 100 -6.87 -0.83 10.51
C LEU A 100 -8.11 -1.69 10.75
N LYS A 101 -8.71 -1.62 11.95
CA LYS A 101 -9.97 -2.32 12.24
C LYS A 101 -11.13 -1.80 11.38
N GLN A 102 -11.22 -0.49 11.16
CA GLN A 102 -12.24 0.12 10.29
C GLN A 102 -12.07 -0.31 8.83
N ILE A 103 -10.84 -0.35 8.32
CA ILE A 103 -10.53 -0.82 6.96
C ILE A 103 -11.01 -2.28 6.77
N TYR A 104 -10.68 -3.17 7.69
CA TYR A 104 -11.14 -4.58 7.61
C TYR A 104 -12.67 -4.72 7.81
N TYR A 105 -13.30 -3.83 8.57
CA TYR A 105 -14.76 -3.78 8.65
C TYR A 105 -15.38 -3.38 7.29
N LEU A 106 -14.79 -2.42 6.59
CA LEU A 106 -15.23 -2.03 5.24
C LEU A 106 -15.05 -3.17 4.23
N PHE A 107 -13.98 -3.95 4.34
CA PHE A 107 -13.80 -5.18 3.52
C PHE A 107 -14.92 -6.19 3.78
N LYS A 108 -15.26 -6.45 5.06
CA LYS A 108 -16.41 -7.30 5.43
C LYS A 108 -17.73 -6.79 4.87
N LYS A 109 -17.86 -5.47 4.71
CA LYS A 109 -19.04 -4.84 4.11
C LYS A 109 -19.01 -4.88 2.57
N GLY A 110 -17.93 -5.34 1.94
CA GLY A 110 -17.84 -5.58 0.51
C GLY A 110 -16.97 -4.59 -0.26
N TRP A 111 -16.22 -3.72 0.41
CA TRP A 111 -15.28 -2.82 -0.26
C TRP A 111 -14.16 -3.61 -0.94
N GLY A 112 -13.94 -3.36 -2.24
CA GLY A 112 -12.88 -3.98 -3.02
C GLY A 112 -13.24 -5.32 -3.65
N ILE A 113 -14.45 -5.85 -3.43
CA ILE A 113 -14.91 -7.11 -4.06
C ILE A 113 -14.83 -7.01 -5.58
N ASP A 114 -15.41 -5.96 -6.17
CA ASP A 114 -15.43 -5.79 -7.63
C ASP A 114 -14.01 -5.73 -8.23
N LEU A 115 -13.10 -4.99 -7.60
CA LEU A 115 -11.72 -4.91 -8.05
C LEU A 115 -11.06 -6.29 -8.03
N ILE A 116 -11.08 -6.99 -6.89
CA ILE A 116 -10.36 -8.26 -6.76
C ILE A 116 -10.98 -9.36 -7.63
N GLU A 117 -12.31 -9.43 -7.75
CA GLU A 117 -12.96 -10.41 -8.63
C GLU A 117 -12.62 -10.16 -10.11
N LYS A 118 -12.57 -8.91 -10.58
CA LYS A 118 -12.10 -8.58 -11.94
C LYS A 118 -10.65 -9.04 -12.18
N LEU A 119 -9.78 -8.90 -11.19
CA LEU A 119 -8.39 -9.37 -11.27
C LEU A 119 -8.30 -10.91 -11.29
N LYS A 120 -9.12 -11.60 -10.49
CA LYS A 120 -9.20 -13.07 -10.46
C LYS A 120 -9.64 -13.65 -11.80
N VAL A 121 -10.78 -13.17 -12.33
CA VAL A 121 -11.36 -13.63 -13.60
C VAL A 121 -10.36 -13.48 -14.75
N SER A 122 -9.56 -12.41 -14.73
CA SER A 122 -8.60 -12.13 -15.79
C SER A 122 -7.37 -13.04 -15.79
N SER A 123 -6.92 -13.53 -14.62
CA SER A 123 -5.90 -14.59 -14.51
C SER A 123 -5.64 -14.97 -13.03
N GLU A 124 -5.81 -16.24 -12.69
CA GLU A 124 -5.71 -16.72 -11.30
C GLU A 124 -4.27 -16.76 -10.73
N LYS A 125 -3.23 -16.76 -11.57
CA LYS A 125 -1.84 -17.00 -11.09
C LYS A 125 -0.90 -15.81 -11.25
N ILE A 126 -1.38 -14.68 -11.73
CA ILE A 126 -0.54 -13.49 -11.91
C ILE A 126 -0.28 -12.85 -10.55
N PRO A 127 0.98 -12.56 -10.16
CA PRO A 127 1.24 -11.84 -8.93
C PRO A 127 0.61 -10.44 -8.94
N LEU A 128 0.09 -10.02 -7.80
CA LEU A 128 -0.40 -8.67 -7.56
C LEU A 128 0.66 -7.88 -6.80
N ILE A 129 1.10 -6.76 -7.37
CA ILE A 129 2.02 -5.82 -6.75
C ILE A 129 1.27 -4.52 -6.52
N SER A 130 1.11 -4.11 -5.27
CA SER A 130 0.46 -2.86 -4.91
C SER A 130 1.41 -1.85 -4.28
N SER A 131 1.28 -0.58 -4.64
CA SER A 131 1.96 0.54 -3.97
C SER A 131 1.17 1.11 -2.78
N PHE A 132 0.02 0.52 -2.43
CA PHE A 132 -0.82 0.96 -1.31
C PHE A 132 -1.34 -0.23 -0.50
N PHE A 133 -1.14 -0.19 0.82
CA PHE A 133 -1.44 -1.31 1.71
C PHE A 133 -2.91 -1.77 1.64
N THR A 134 -3.86 -0.85 1.52
CA THR A 134 -5.29 -1.21 1.48
C THR A 134 -5.60 -2.15 0.33
N SER A 135 -5.03 -1.91 -0.87
CA SER A 135 -5.25 -2.77 -2.03
C SER A 135 -4.58 -4.14 -1.89
N ALA A 136 -3.41 -4.22 -1.25
CA ALA A 136 -2.79 -5.50 -0.89
C ALA A 136 -3.63 -6.27 0.15
N PHE A 137 -4.19 -5.56 1.14
CA PHE A 137 -5.05 -6.17 2.16
C PHE A 137 -6.38 -6.63 1.59
N MET A 138 -6.98 -5.88 0.65
CA MET A 138 -8.16 -6.32 -0.09
C MET A 138 -7.89 -7.65 -0.80
N ALA A 139 -6.75 -7.74 -1.50
CA ALA A 139 -6.36 -8.96 -2.20
C ALA A 139 -6.18 -10.14 -1.25
N GLU A 140 -5.54 -9.94 -0.09
CA GLU A 140 -5.37 -11.01 0.89
C GLU A 140 -6.71 -11.41 1.51
N PHE A 141 -7.50 -10.44 1.96
CA PHE A 141 -8.79 -10.65 2.62
C PHE A 141 -9.80 -11.37 1.72
N LEU A 142 -9.79 -11.07 0.43
CA LEU A 142 -10.67 -11.67 -0.57
C LEU A 142 -10.05 -12.90 -1.25
N ASN A 143 -8.98 -13.48 -0.68
CA ASN A 143 -8.33 -14.70 -1.16
C ASN A 143 -7.91 -14.64 -2.64
N TYR A 144 -7.23 -13.56 -3.05
CA TYR A 144 -6.63 -13.47 -4.37
C TYR A 144 -5.66 -14.65 -4.59
N PRO A 145 -5.82 -15.49 -5.62
CA PRO A 145 -5.06 -16.74 -5.74
C PRO A 145 -3.55 -16.55 -5.97
N GLY A 146 -3.14 -15.46 -6.62
CA GLY A 146 -1.73 -15.15 -6.87
C GLY A 146 -0.98 -14.63 -5.64
N GLU A 147 0.35 -14.54 -5.78
CA GLU A 147 1.23 -13.89 -4.80
C GLU A 147 0.88 -12.41 -4.63
N ILE A 148 0.97 -11.90 -3.40
CA ILE A 148 0.65 -10.50 -3.08
C ILE A 148 1.89 -9.80 -2.57
N TYR A 149 2.26 -8.71 -3.24
CA TYR A 149 3.36 -7.84 -2.85
C TYR A 149 2.85 -6.44 -2.53
N CYS A 150 3.41 -5.82 -1.50
CA CYS A 150 3.16 -4.43 -1.12
C CYS A 150 4.48 -3.67 -1.12
N ILE A 151 4.57 -2.63 -1.96
CA ILE A 151 5.72 -1.72 -2.00
C ILE A 151 5.44 -0.57 -1.03
N ILE A 152 6.39 -0.34 -0.14
CA ILE A 152 6.36 0.81 0.75
C ILE A 152 7.02 1.99 0.05
N CYS A 153 6.29 3.09 -0.11
CA CYS A 153 6.79 4.29 -0.78
C CYS A 153 7.47 5.28 0.16
N ASP A 154 7.23 5.18 1.47
CA ASP A 154 7.65 6.17 2.46
C ASP A 154 8.96 5.77 3.16
N ALA A 155 9.64 6.74 3.78
CA ALA A 155 10.88 6.49 4.54
C ALA A 155 10.63 5.88 5.94
N ASP A 156 9.41 6.02 6.47
CA ASP A 156 8.90 5.40 7.70
C ASP A 156 7.39 5.15 7.52
N ILE A 157 6.82 4.19 8.28
CA ILE A 157 5.42 3.79 8.15
C ILE A 157 4.74 3.68 9.51
N SER A 158 3.43 3.94 9.52
CA SER A 158 2.59 3.69 10.69
C SER A 158 2.20 2.21 10.77
N ARG A 159 1.65 1.82 11.92
CA ARG A 159 1.13 0.46 12.14
C ARG A 159 0.08 0.04 11.11
N THR A 160 -0.64 0.99 10.50
CA THR A 160 -1.69 0.71 9.51
C THR A 160 -1.16 0.01 8.26
N TRP A 161 0.14 0.13 7.95
CA TRP A 161 0.77 -0.51 6.79
C TRP A 161 1.03 -2.01 6.95
N ALA A 162 0.86 -2.56 8.15
CA ALA A 162 0.91 -4.00 8.41
C ALA A 162 -0.51 -4.58 8.59
N PRO A 163 -0.75 -5.86 8.24
CA PRO A 163 -2.09 -6.44 8.22
C PRO A 163 -2.70 -6.55 9.62
N LEU A 164 -4.01 -6.83 9.70
CA LEU A 164 -4.72 -6.98 10.98
C LEU A 164 -4.12 -8.09 11.86
N LYS A 165 -3.74 -9.21 11.23
CA LYS A 165 -3.03 -10.34 11.85
C LYS A 165 -1.73 -10.61 11.08
N PRO A 166 -0.67 -9.85 11.37
CA PRO A 166 0.51 -9.77 10.52
C PRO A 166 1.32 -11.07 10.48
N HIS A 167 1.32 -11.85 11.56
CA HIS A 167 1.97 -13.17 11.64
C HIS A 167 1.29 -14.25 10.79
N LEU A 168 -0.01 -14.09 10.48
CA LEU A 168 -0.75 -14.99 9.59
C LEU A 168 -0.71 -14.54 8.12
N SER A 169 -0.26 -13.31 7.86
CA SER A 169 -0.31 -12.74 6.53
C SER A 169 0.71 -13.40 5.60
N ARG A 170 0.33 -13.53 4.34
CA ARG A 170 1.20 -13.97 3.24
C ARG A 170 1.68 -12.82 2.36
N ILE A 171 1.29 -11.58 2.69
CA ILE A 171 1.73 -10.40 1.94
C ILE A 171 3.24 -10.26 2.10
N LYS A 172 3.93 -10.13 0.96
CA LYS A 172 5.36 -9.87 0.87
C LYS A 172 5.58 -8.37 0.70
N TYR A 173 6.57 -7.83 1.38
CA TYR A 173 6.83 -6.40 1.42
C TYR A 173 8.14 -6.06 0.75
N PHE A 174 8.11 -5.05 -0.13
CA PHE A 174 9.29 -4.37 -0.64
C PHE A 174 9.51 -3.11 0.20
N ALA A 175 10.43 -3.21 1.16
CA ALA A 175 10.77 -2.13 2.08
C ALA A 175 11.72 -1.14 1.40
N SER A 176 11.33 0.13 1.43
CA SER A 176 12.08 1.26 0.87
C SER A 176 13.35 1.60 1.66
N THR A 177 13.37 1.33 2.96
CA THR A 177 14.48 1.67 3.86
C THR A 177 14.67 0.59 4.92
N GLY A 178 15.86 0.55 5.55
CA GLY A 178 16.10 -0.31 6.72
C GLY A 178 15.15 0.01 7.88
N ARG A 179 14.76 1.29 8.04
CA ARG A 179 13.77 1.70 9.05
C ARG A 179 12.41 1.06 8.80
N VAL A 180 11.94 1.05 7.56
CA VAL A 180 10.68 0.39 7.18
C VAL A 180 10.77 -1.12 7.40
N ALA A 181 11.87 -1.77 7.03
CA ALA A 181 12.04 -3.20 7.27
C ALA A 181 11.94 -3.54 8.77
N GLU A 182 12.58 -2.75 9.62
CA GLU A 182 12.49 -2.91 11.08
C GLU A 182 11.08 -2.61 11.61
N ARG A 183 10.38 -1.59 11.08
CA ARG A 183 8.97 -1.31 11.43
C ARG A 183 8.07 -2.49 11.15
N LEU A 184 8.18 -3.10 9.97
CA LEU A 184 7.39 -4.26 9.60
C LEU A 184 7.61 -5.42 10.59
N LYS A 185 8.86 -5.66 11.02
CA LYS A 185 9.18 -6.64 12.08
C LYS A 185 8.53 -6.27 13.42
N LEU A 186 8.67 -5.02 13.88
CA LEU A 186 8.03 -4.55 15.13
C LEU A 186 6.50 -4.63 15.07
N TYR A 187 5.92 -4.53 13.88
CA TYR A 187 4.49 -4.70 13.64
C TYR A 187 4.08 -6.17 13.51
N GLY A 188 5.01 -7.13 13.62
CA GLY A 188 4.73 -8.56 13.62
C GLY A 188 4.62 -9.21 12.24
N VAL A 189 5.10 -8.53 11.18
CA VAL A 189 5.21 -9.14 9.84
C VAL A 189 6.36 -10.15 9.87
N LYS A 190 6.11 -11.33 9.29
CA LYS A 190 7.10 -12.41 9.20
C LYS A 190 8.35 -11.96 8.46
N GLN A 191 9.52 -12.29 8.99
CA GLN A 191 10.79 -11.81 8.45
C GLN A 191 11.03 -12.29 7.01
N GLU A 192 10.64 -13.53 6.68
CA GLU A 192 10.73 -14.10 5.34
C GLU A 192 9.84 -13.39 4.30
N ASN A 193 8.89 -12.58 4.76
CA ASN A 193 8.03 -11.77 3.91
C ASN A 193 8.53 -10.32 3.75
N ILE A 194 9.69 -9.95 4.30
CA ILE A 194 10.22 -8.58 4.23
C ILE A 194 11.49 -8.55 3.39
N PHE A 195 11.43 -7.86 2.26
CA PHE A 195 12.55 -7.68 1.34
C PHE A 195 12.99 -6.22 1.37
N LEU A 196 14.22 -5.95 1.83
CA LEU A 196 14.81 -4.62 1.74
C LEU A 196 15.29 -4.36 0.31
N THR A 197 14.54 -3.58 -0.45
CA THR A 197 14.80 -3.34 -1.88
C THR A 197 15.22 -1.92 -2.21
N GLY A 198 14.98 -0.97 -1.30
CA GLY A 198 15.07 0.45 -1.65
C GLY A 198 13.80 0.97 -2.33
N TYR A 199 13.74 2.29 -2.55
CA TYR A 199 12.66 2.91 -3.30
C TYR A 199 12.83 2.63 -4.81
N PRO A 200 11.78 2.19 -5.53
CA PRO A 200 11.89 1.93 -6.96
C PRO A 200 12.02 3.26 -7.71
N LEU A 201 13.22 3.56 -8.21
CA LEU A 201 13.45 4.69 -9.10
C LEU A 201 13.23 4.28 -10.57
N PRO A 202 12.70 5.18 -11.42
CA PRO A 202 12.59 4.95 -12.85
C PRO A 202 13.97 4.63 -13.46
N LYS A 203 14.02 3.73 -14.45
CA LYS A 203 15.28 3.35 -15.11
C LYS A 203 15.81 4.44 -16.04
N GLU A 204 14.97 5.37 -16.45
CA GLU A 204 15.39 6.58 -17.16
C GLU A 204 16.15 7.55 -16.24
N ASN A 205 16.09 7.39 -14.91
CA ASN A 205 16.87 8.20 -13.98
C ASN A 205 18.30 7.68 -13.79
N ILE A 206 18.58 6.43 -14.19
CA ILE A 206 19.97 5.98 -14.31
C ILE A 206 20.47 6.55 -15.63
N GLY A 207 21.47 7.44 -15.57
CA GLY A 207 22.10 8.00 -16.76
C GLY A 207 22.66 6.89 -17.66
N THR A 208 23.17 7.27 -18.83
CA THR A 208 23.92 6.33 -19.66
C THR A 208 25.17 5.86 -18.92
N LYS A 209 25.85 4.82 -19.43
CA LYS A 209 27.16 4.43 -18.90
C LYS A 209 28.18 5.58 -18.89
N GLU A 210 27.93 6.62 -19.67
CA GLU A 210 28.77 7.81 -19.83
C GLU A 210 28.41 8.93 -18.83
N MET A 211 27.39 8.74 -17.98
CA MET A 211 26.92 9.73 -16.99
C MET A 211 26.58 11.09 -17.60
N GLU A 212 26.07 11.13 -18.83
CA GLU A 212 25.54 12.36 -19.42
C GLU A 212 24.23 12.74 -18.71
N VAL A 213 24.17 14.00 -18.24
CA VAL A 213 23.01 14.62 -17.57
C VAL A 213 22.33 15.59 -18.51
#